data_AF-A0A0V0QV63-F1
#
_entry.id   AF-A0A0V0QV63-F1
#
_cell.length_a   1.000
_cell.length_b   1.000
_cell.length_c   1.000
_cell.angle_alpha   90.00
_cell.angle_beta   90.00
_cell.angle_gamma   90.00
#
_symmetry.space_group_name_H-M   'P 1'
#
loop_
_entity.id
_entity.type
_entity.pdbx_description
1 polymer ?
#
loop_
_entity_poly.entity_id
_entity_poly.type
_entity_poly.pdbx_seq_one_letter_code
_entity_poly.pdbx_strand_id
1 'polypeptide(L)'
;MDPEFNLQDEKEAEFIENKAISTQAEMSRETLPSRMYLEKTTIPFINEALQVLAKERPVNPVEFFSYYLLTHNPYKDGEVYKEAFRAAQDLLEKQKQQELLEEQQEEENGDQQQQQQQIDLPSQQNI
;
A
#
# COMPACT_ATOMS: atom_id res chain seq x y z
N MET A 1 -28.66 18.70 2.78
CA MET A 1 -28.01 19.72 1.96
C MET A 1 -26.74 19.07 1.46
N ASP A 2 -26.81 18.46 0.28
CA ASP A 2 -25.61 17.95 -0.38
C ASP A 2 -24.77 19.15 -0.80
N PRO A 3 -23.45 19.17 -0.54
CA PRO A 3 -22.59 20.21 -1.09
C PRO A 3 -22.63 20.12 -2.62
N GLU A 4 -22.94 21.23 -3.29
CA GLU A 4 -22.81 21.34 -4.75
C GLU A 4 -21.33 21.18 -5.11
N PHE A 5 -20.95 20.01 -5.61
CA PHE A 5 -19.61 19.75 -6.14
C PHE A 5 -19.46 20.45 -7.49
N ASN A 6 -18.43 21.28 -7.64
CA ASN A 6 -18.19 22.02 -8.87
C ASN A 6 -17.39 21.17 -9.86
N LEU A 7 -18.08 20.45 -10.74
CA LEU A 7 -17.48 19.60 -11.78
C LEU A 7 -16.69 20.37 -12.86
N GLN A 8 -16.59 21.71 -12.76
CA GLN A 8 -15.82 22.56 -13.68
C GLN A 8 -14.39 22.82 -13.19
N ASP A 9 -14.09 22.53 -11.92
CA ASP A 9 -12.73 22.60 -11.39
C ASP A 9 -12.01 21.26 -11.63
N GLU A 10 -10.97 21.29 -12.46
CA GLU A 10 -10.17 20.13 -12.87
C GLU A 10 -9.61 19.37 -11.65
N LYS A 11 -9.23 20.08 -10.59
CA LYS A 11 -8.67 19.47 -9.37
C LYS A 11 -9.74 18.78 -8.52
N GLU A 12 -10.95 19.33 -8.49
CA GLU A 12 -12.06 18.73 -7.74
C GLU A 12 -12.62 17.52 -8.50
N ALA A 13 -12.67 17.58 -9.84
CA ALA A 13 -13.02 16.44 -10.68
C ALA A 13 -12.05 15.26 -10.51
N GLU A 14 -10.73 15.52 -10.55
CA GLU A 14 -9.70 14.50 -10.30
C GLU A 14 -9.80 13.92 -8.89
N PHE A 15 -10.10 14.74 -7.87
CA PHE A 15 -10.30 14.26 -6.50
C PHE A 15 -11.50 13.31 -6.38
N ILE A 16 -12.62 13.65 -7.03
CA ILE A 16 -13.82 12.81 -7.03
C ILE A 16 -13.59 11.51 -7.80
N GLU A 17 -12.89 11.57 -8.94
CA GLU A 17 -12.52 10.39 -9.72
C GLU A 17 -11.61 9.46 -8.91
N ASN A 18 -10.53 9.98 -8.32
CA ASN A 18 -9.62 9.21 -7.48
C ASN A 18 -10.31 8.65 -6.22
N LYS A 19 -11.26 9.39 -5.64
CA LYS A 19 -12.06 8.93 -4.51
C LYS A 19 -13.07 7.85 -4.91
N ALA A 20 -13.70 7.96 -6.08
CA ALA A 20 -14.60 6.95 -6.62
C ALA A 20 -13.83 5.65 -6.95
N ILE A 21 -12.66 5.77 -7.58
CA ILE A 21 -11.79 4.64 -7.90
C ILE A 21 -11.30 3.95 -6.63
N SER A 22 -10.87 4.71 -5.61
CA SER A 22 -10.41 4.13 -4.33
C SER A 22 -11.54 3.53 -3.49
N THR A 23 -12.75 4.11 -3.50
CA THR A 23 -13.92 3.54 -2.80
C THR A 23 -14.48 2.30 -3.49
N GLN A 24 -14.33 2.15 -4.81
CA GLN A 24 -14.61 0.90 -5.50
C GLN A 24 -13.55 -0.19 -5.26
N ALA A 25 -12.32 0.20 -4.87
CA ALA A 25 -11.18 -0.71 -4.79
C ALA A 25 -11.13 -1.58 -3.53
N GLU A 26 -11.88 -1.26 -2.46
CA GLU A 26 -11.83 -2.04 -1.22
C GLU A 26 -13.23 -2.48 -0.76
N MET A 27 -13.90 -3.30 -1.58
CA MET A 27 -15.00 -4.10 -1.05
C MET A 27 -14.45 -5.04 0.03
N SER A 28 -14.98 -4.91 1.25
CA SER A 28 -14.58 -5.75 2.38
C SER A 28 -14.86 -7.22 2.04
N ARG A 29 -14.04 -8.12 2.58
CA ARG A 29 -14.10 -9.56 2.27
C ARG A 29 -15.49 -10.13 2.53
N GLU A 30 -16.23 -9.57 3.48
CA GLU A 30 -17.57 -9.99 3.91
C GLU A 30 -18.67 -9.63 2.92
N THR A 31 -18.47 -8.63 2.06
CA THR A 31 -19.48 -8.17 1.08
C THR A 31 -19.26 -8.73 -0.32
N LEU A 32 -18.21 -9.52 -0.52
CA LEU A 32 -17.91 -10.11 -1.83
C LEU A 32 -18.97 -11.14 -2.23
N PRO A 33 -19.38 -11.18 -3.51
CA PRO A 33 -20.16 -12.28 -4.05
C PRO A 33 -19.46 -13.63 -3.78
N SER A 34 -20.22 -14.66 -3.43
CA SER A 34 -19.67 -15.93 -2.93
C SER A 34 -18.62 -16.56 -3.85
N ARG A 35 -18.83 -16.47 -5.17
CA ARG A 35 -17.86 -16.94 -6.17
C ARG A 35 -16.53 -16.20 -6.08
N MET A 36 -16.56 -14.87 -6.04
CA MET A 36 -15.36 -14.03 -5.95
C MET A 36 -14.63 -14.23 -4.63
N TYR A 37 -15.37 -14.38 -3.53
CA TYR A 37 -14.78 -14.72 -2.23
C TYR A 37 -13.96 -16.00 -2.34
N LEU A 38 -14.55 -17.09 -2.83
CA LEU A 38 -13.88 -18.39 -2.95
C LEU A 38 -12.69 -18.33 -3.92
N GLU A 39 -12.85 -17.62 -5.05
CA GLU A 39 -11.78 -17.39 -6.04
C GLU A 39 -10.56 -16.69 -5.42
N LYS A 40 -10.80 -15.71 -4.53
CA LYS A 40 -9.72 -14.96 -3.86
C LYS A 40 -9.12 -15.69 -2.65
N THR A 41 -9.89 -16.50 -1.94
CA THR A 41 -9.43 -17.04 -0.64
C THR A 41 -8.90 -18.46 -0.69
N THR A 42 -9.56 -19.37 -1.41
CA THR A 42 -9.34 -20.82 -1.21
C THR A 42 -9.15 -21.60 -2.50
N ILE A 43 -9.77 -21.17 -3.61
CA ILE A 43 -9.74 -21.92 -4.88
C ILE A 43 -8.33 -22.17 -5.43
N PRO A 44 -7.40 -21.18 -5.45
CA PRO A 44 -6.06 -21.41 -6.01
C PRO A 44 -5.33 -22.55 -5.31
N PHE A 45 -5.38 -22.55 -3.97
CA PHE A 45 -4.76 -23.58 -3.13
C PHE A 45 -5.47 -24.93 -3.21
N ILE A 46 -6.82 -24.94 -3.25
CA ILE A 46 -7.59 -26.18 -3.44
C ILE A 46 -7.25 -26.83 -4.79
N ASN A 47 -7.11 -26.04 -5.85
CA ASN A 47 -6.76 -26.57 -7.18
C ASN A 47 -5.37 -27.20 -7.21
N GLU A 48 -4.39 -26.63 -6.49
CA GLU A 48 -3.07 -27.24 -6.33
C GLU A 48 -3.16 -28.58 -5.58
N ALA A 49 -3.85 -28.59 -4.43
CA ALA A 49 -4.05 -29.81 -3.64
C ALA A 49 -4.76 -30.92 -4.43
N LEU A 50 -5.73 -30.56 -5.29
CA LEU A 50 -6.42 -31.50 -6.17
C LEU A 50 -5.50 -32.08 -7.25
N GLN A 51 -4.55 -31.30 -7.79
CA GLN A 51 -3.55 -31.81 -8.74
C GLN A 51 -2.64 -32.87 -8.07
N VAL A 52 -2.21 -32.61 -6.84
CA VAL A 52 -1.41 -33.58 -6.06
C VAL A 52 -2.23 -34.83 -5.76
N LEU A 53 -3.48 -34.68 -5.32
CA LEU A 53 -4.38 -35.80 -5.06
C LEU A 53 -4.59 -36.66 -6.32
N ALA A 54 -4.76 -36.02 -7.48
CA ALA A 54 -4.96 -36.70 -8.76
C ALA A 54 -3.71 -37.47 -9.21
N LYS A 55 -2.52 -37.02 -8.81
CA LYS A 55 -1.24 -37.67 -9.08
C LYS A 55 -1.00 -38.89 -8.17
N GLU A 56 -1.19 -38.72 -6.86
CA GLU A 56 -0.88 -39.77 -5.86
C GLU A 56 -1.95 -40.87 -5.79
N ARG A 57 -3.21 -40.55 -6.10
CA ARG A 57 -4.36 -41.49 -6.05
C ARG A 57 -4.37 -42.39 -4.79
N PRO A 58 -4.30 -41.80 -3.59
CA PRO A 58 -4.22 -42.56 -2.35
C PRO A 58 -5.52 -43.35 -2.07
N VAL A 59 -5.41 -44.40 -1.24
CA VAL A 59 -6.53 -45.27 -0.85
C VAL A 59 -7.66 -44.46 -0.19
N ASN A 60 -7.30 -43.49 0.67
CA ASN A 60 -8.22 -42.60 1.36
C ASN A 60 -8.07 -41.16 0.84
N PRO A 61 -8.76 -40.78 -0.27
CA PRO A 61 -8.55 -39.48 -0.90
C PRO A 61 -8.94 -38.29 -0.03
N VAL A 62 -10.02 -38.41 0.76
CA VAL A 62 -10.51 -37.32 1.63
C VAL A 62 -9.54 -37.04 2.77
N GLU A 63 -9.01 -38.09 3.40
CA GLU A 63 -8.06 -37.98 4.51
C GLU A 63 -6.75 -37.36 4.04
N PHE A 64 -6.20 -37.86 2.92
CA PHE A 64 -5.01 -37.29 2.30
C PHE A 64 -5.21 -35.81 1.94
N PHE A 65 -6.34 -35.47 1.30
CA PHE A 65 -6.63 -34.11 0.90
C PHE A 65 -6.71 -33.16 2.10
N SER A 66 -7.42 -33.58 3.16
CA SER A 66 -7.56 -32.80 4.40
C SER A 66 -6.19 -32.59 5.08
N TYR A 67 -5.38 -33.65 5.17
CA TYR A 67 -4.03 -33.57 5.71
C TYR A 67 -3.15 -32.63 4.89
N TYR A 68 -3.21 -32.72 3.56
CA TYR A 68 -2.46 -31.87 2.65
C TYR A 68 -2.81 -30.39 2.87
N LEU A 69 -4.11 -30.05 2.90
CA LEU A 69 -4.57 -28.69 3.13
C LEU A 69 -4.07 -28.14 4.47
N LEU A 70 -4.09 -28.94 5.54
CA LEU A 70 -3.66 -28.50 6.87
C LEU A 70 -2.14 -28.35 7.00
N THR A 71 -1.36 -29.17 6.30
CA THR A 71 0.11 -29.16 6.39
C THR A 71 0.76 -28.14 5.47
N HIS A 72 0.11 -27.81 4.34
CA HIS A 72 0.62 -26.88 3.34
C HIS A 72 -0.14 -25.54 3.34
N ASN A 73 -0.92 -25.26 4.39
CA ASN A 73 -1.70 -24.02 4.48
C ASN A 73 -0.77 -22.79 4.48
N PRO A 74 -0.81 -21.93 3.44
CA PRO A 74 0.07 -20.76 3.35
C PRO A 74 -0.21 -19.71 4.44
N TYR A 75 -1.34 -19.81 5.13
CA TYR A 75 -1.76 -18.87 6.17
C TYR A 75 -1.44 -19.38 7.59
N LYS A 76 -0.89 -20.58 7.75
CA LYS A 76 -0.72 -21.21 9.07
C LYS A 76 0.35 -20.51 9.93
N ASP A 77 1.39 -19.97 9.29
CA ASP A 77 2.57 -19.45 10.01
C ASP A 77 2.61 -17.91 10.10
N GLY A 78 1.55 -17.23 9.67
CA GLY A 78 1.47 -15.77 9.70
C GLY A 78 2.50 -15.06 8.82
N GLU A 79 3.29 -15.78 8.02
CA GLU A 79 4.36 -15.24 7.18
C GLU A 79 3.86 -14.17 6.20
N VAL A 80 2.68 -14.37 5.61
CA VAL A 80 2.05 -13.37 4.74
C VAL A 80 1.82 -12.04 5.48
N TYR A 81 1.42 -12.09 6.76
CA TYR A 81 1.26 -10.90 7.57
C TYR A 81 2.61 -10.35 8.05
N LYS A 82 3.63 -11.18 8.23
CA LYS A 82 4.99 -10.72 8.58
C LYS A 82 5.64 -9.98 7.43
N GLU A 83 5.47 -10.47 6.19
CA GLU A 83 5.96 -9.79 4.99
C GLU A 83 5.23 -8.47 4.77
N ALA A 84 3.90 -8.45 4.87
CA ALA A 84 3.11 -7.22 4.76
C ALA A 84 3.45 -6.22 5.87
N PHE A 85 3.63 -6.69 7.11
CA PHE A 85 4.01 -5.86 8.26
C PHE A 85 5.41 -5.28 8.10
N ARG A 86 6.38 -6.08 7.63
CA ARG A 86 7.75 -5.64 7.35
C ARG A 86 7.78 -4.61 6.20
N ALA A 87 7.04 -4.86 5.12
CA ALA A 87 6.92 -3.90 4.02
C ALA A 87 6.28 -2.57 4.46
N ALA A 88 5.28 -2.62 5.35
CA ALA A 88 4.68 -1.42 5.94
C ALA A 88 5.66 -0.65 6.84
N GLN A 89 6.50 -1.35 7.61
CA GLN A 89 7.57 -0.73 8.41
C GLN A 89 8.61 -0.02 7.54
N ASP A 90 9.07 -0.68 6.47
CA ASP A 90 10.04 -0.11 5.53
C ASP A 90 9.50 1.17 4.84
N LEU A 91 8.20 1.21 4.54
CA LEU A 91 7.57 2.38 3.93
C LEU A 91 7.50 3.57 4.89
N LEU A 92 7.13 3.32 6.14
CA LEU A 92 7.09 4.36 7.19
C LEU A 92 8.48 4.93 7.45
N GLU A 93 9.50 4.09 7.44
CA GLU A 93 10.88 4.53 7.63
C GLU A 93 11.39 5.37 6.46
N LYS A 94 10.99 5.03 5.23
CA LYS A 94 11.24 5.86 4.04
C LYS A 94 10.54 7.22 4.10
N GLN A 95 9.30 7.27 4.59
CA GLN A 95 8.57 8.54 4.76
C GLN A 95 9.28 9.44 5.77
N LYS A 96 9.69 8.89 6.92
CA LYS A 96 10.47 9.65 7.92
C LYS A 96 11.80 10.17 7.38
N GLN A 97 12.48 9.40 6.53
CA GLN A 97 13.72 9.84 5.90
C GLN A 97 13.48 10.96 4.88
N GLN A 98 12.37 10.93 4.15
CA GLN A 98 12.00 12.02 3.23
C GLN A 98 11.71 13.32 3.99
N GLU A 99 10.93 13.28 5.08
CA GLU A 99 10.66 14.46 5.90
C GLU A 99 11.96 15.08 6.46
N LEU A 100 12.88 14.25 6.95
CA LEU A 100 14.17 14.73 7.46
C LEU A 100 15.06 15.35 6.37
N LEU A 101 14.99 14.83 5.14
CA LEU A 101 15.71 15.39 3.99
C LEU A 101 15.09 16.73 3.56
N GLU A 102 13.78 16.88 3.65
CA GLU A 102 13.09 18.14 3.37
C GLU A 102 13.44 19.20 4.44
N GLU A 103 13.45 18.85 5.73
CA GLU A 103 13.87 19.75 6.81
C GLU A 103 15.33 20.25 6.64
N GLN A 104 16.25 19.35 6.28
CA GLN A 104 17.65 19.73 6.02
C GLN A 104 17.81 20.64 4.80
N GLN A 105 17.00 20.43 3.76
CA GLN A 105 17.00 21.30 2.59
C GLN A 105 16.40 22.67 2.90
N GLU A 106 15.41 22.75 3.78
CA GLU A 106 14.86 24.03 4.24
C GLU A 106 15.87 24.81 5.10
N GLU A 107 16.64 24.14 5.96
CA GLU A 107 17.73 24.75 6.73
C GLU A 107 18.87 25.25 5.82
N GLU A 108 19.34 24.45 4.86
CA GLU A 108 20.37 24.88 3.90
C GLU A 108 19.91 26.05 3.01
N ASN A 109 18.64 26.09 2.62
CA ASN A 109 18.08 27.20 1.83
C ASN A 109 17.91 28.48 2.67
N GLY A 110 17.61 28.36 3.97
CA GLY A 110 17.50 29.48 4.89
C GLY A 110 18.84 30.20 5.13
N ASP A 111 19.93 29.43 5.30
CA ASP A 111 21.28 29.98 5.51
C ASP A 111 21.82 30.68 4.26
N GLN A 112 21.52 30.19 3.06
CA GLN A 112 21.90 30.84 1.79
C GLN A 112 21.17 32.18 1.58
N GLN A 113 19.91 32.30 1.99
CA GLN A 113 19.18 33.56 1.94
C GLN A 113 19.71 34.60 2.93
N GLN A 114 20.15 34.18 4.13
CA GLN A 114 20.78 35.07 5.10
C GLN A 114 22.16 35.55 4.65
N GLN A 115 22.96 34.69 3.99
CA GLN A 115 24.26 35.09 3.43
C GLN A 115 24.12 36.05 2.23
N GLN A 116 23.09 35.89 1.39
CA GLN A 116 22.84 36.84 0.29
C GLN A 116 22.38 38.22 0.80
N GLN A 117 21.68 38.30 1.94
CA GLN A 117 21.28 39.58 2.54
C GLN A 117 22.42 40.35 3.23
N GLN A 118 23.56 39.70 3.55
CA GLN A 118 24.73 40.37 4.14
C GLN A 118 25.73 40.93 3.12
N ILE A 119 25.55 40.68 1.82
CA ILE A 119 26.45 41.19 0.76
C ILE A 119 26.00 42.57 0.23
N ASP A 120 24.75 42.98 0.45
CA ASP A 120 24.24 44.31 0.08
C ASP A 120 24.39 45.33 1.23
N LEU A 121 25.62 45.67 1.62
CA LEU A 121 25.89 46.94 2.31
C LEU A 121 26.39 47.95 1.27
N PRO A 122 25.65 49.05 0.99
CA PRO A 122 26.06 50.01 -0.02
C PRO A 122 27.34 50.71 0.42
N SER A 123 28.33 50.68 -0.49
CA SER A 123 29.52 51.52 -0.49
C SER A 123 29.15 52.99 -0.33
N GLN A 124 28.97 53.46 0.91
CA GLN A 124 28.91 54.89 1.19
C GLN A 124 30.33 55.40 1.37
N GLN A 125 30.79 55.99 0.27
CA GLN A 125 31.65 57.16 0.20
C GLN A 125 31.66 57.94 1.53
N ASN A 126 32.83 58.27 2.06
CA ASN A 126 33.01 59.55 2.73
C ASN A 126 34.47 60.00 2.69
N ILE A 127 34.64 61.09 1.93
CA ILE A 127 35.47 62.29 2.13
C ILE A 127 36.98 62.09 2.22
#